data_AF-A0A0N5BFC9-F1
#
_entry.id   AF-A0A0N5BFC9-F1
#
_cell.length_a   1.000
_cell.length_b   1.000
_cell.length_c   1.000
_cell.angle_alpha   90.00
_cell.angle_beta   90.00
_cell.angle_gamma   90.00
#
_symmetry.space_group_name_H-M   'P 1'
#
loop_
_entity.id
_entity.type
_entity.pdbx_description
1 polymer ?
#
loop_
_entity_poly.entity_id
_entity_poly.type
_entity_poly.pdbx_seq_one_letter_code
_entity_poly.pdbx_strand_id
1 'polypeptide(L)'
;MNDSSQFNCEICFQSYTQVGSLHSIACLPCGHIFGKNCLFQWLESKKPQVICPKCKKKFNGPPHSKDKFEDYIITIYGLPSNGDIPVEYEDFSDKLFQVKRELLEVKEENSKLKRELDSLRKNFRYLSSQQSIRNSLFSSYTNFNNFSNIGNRLRSYRPNSTNPSIIPGVHLNTRQRRGIIFDYLSRFANVPFGGSTSNRYTDSVVSNPPSPNNIPEFIISDEGEHTEEQITDENPRDTIPLEPDEIVIVSDDEESISEANNVEFQEFNIFNELGNDYPNELSSSNVAAVSFTNCIYSLKCENITDAVLVDETVISACKLSTEDNSLVSYGLKFFSSKGNYILRFSSEPINGIDVVKSRNNSNRFNILVASSRNLYFVKFHAFDFNAVVSKILNHTVEITSLAWLSHEQFAFGTSDGKVIFGGIGTHIDIYRSRKRPLADGVSESKTPIVQLRGATHGNVFGVQGNKIYLYHRDSKKSLIKEYDTDVKFIDMNGNKDKLFCFLTDGSQTLKVVPYMIVEHIRTQRTHLNVEDNLLSQEYQYNTNCIKMKSSIFEYANQHDSFVGLFDYDKNSSQLLVRFFNRNHDGKLSLQIREEPLKVVVNILSNKITGGETLKFAIITSEDIHVYGLNCNF
;
A
#
# COMPACT_ATOMS: atom_id res chain seq x y z
N MET A 1 1.14 49.79 -22.92
CA MET A 1 0.33 50.30 -21.79
C MET A 1 0.49 49.29 -20.67
N ASN A 2 1.24 49.64 -19.62
CA ASN A 2 1.43 48.77 -18.46
C ASN A 2 0.19 48.87 -17.59
N ASP A 3 -0.69 47.88 -17.73
CA ASP A 3 -1.92 47.78 -16.94
C ASP A 3 -1.59 47.18 -15.56
N SER A 4 -0.88 47.96 -14.74
CA SER A 4 -0.56 47.62 -13.34
C SER A 4 -1.80 47.67 -12.41
N SER A 5 -3.00 47.53 -12.98
CA SER A 5 -4.30 47.61 -12.31
C SER A 5 -4.81 46.27 -11.79
N GLN A 6 -4.13 45.16 -12.09
CA GLN A 6 -4.75 43.83 -12.01
C GLN A 6 -4.66 43.10 -10.66
N PHE A 7 -4.02 43.68 -9.63
CA PHE A 7 -3.82 42.99 -8.34
C PHE A 7 -4.24 43.79 -7.10
N ASN A 8 -5.36 44.52 -7.21
CA ASN A 8 -5.98 45.23 -6.09
C ASN A 8 -7.33 44.62 -5.72
N CYS A 9 -7.70 44.69 -4.44
CA CYS A 9 -8.99 44.22 -3.95
C CYS A 9 -10.14 45.01 -4.59
N GLU A 10 -11.07 44.34 -5.25
CA GLU A 10 -12.21 45.00 -5.94
C GLU A 10 -13.23 45.68 -5.01
N ILE A 11 -13.13 45.51 -3.69
CA ILE A 11 -14.03 46.14 -2.72
C ILE A 11 -13.49 47.50 -2.26
N CYS A 12 -12.19 47.58 -1.93
CA CYS A 12 -11.57 48.80 -1.39
C CYS A 12 -10.52 49.43 -2.32
N PHE A 13 -10.19 48.76 -3.42
CA PHE A 13 -9.19 49.14 -4.42
C PHE A 13 -7.76 49.27 -3.88
N GLN A 14 -7.46 48.69 -2.72
CA GLN A 14 -6.12 48.61 -2.13
C GLN A 14 -5.41 47.31 -2.52
N SER A 15 -4.08 47.32 -2.50
CA SER A 15 -3.25 46.14 -2.76
C SER A 15 -3.35 45.11 -1.64
N TYR A 16 -3.25 43.83 -2.01
CA TYR A 16 -3.30 42.73 -1.04
C TYR A 16 -2.09 42.73 -0.10
N THR A 17 -2.31 42.37 1.16
CA THR A 17 -1.23 42.25 2.15
C THR A 17 -0.80 40.78 2.34
N GLN A 18 0.31 40.56 3.05
CA GLN A 18 0.88 39.23 3.27
C GLN A 18 -0.13 38.23 3.85
N VAL A 19 0.05 36.94 3.53
CA VAL A 19 -0.77 35.84 4.05
C VAL A 19 -0.86 35.91 5.58
N GLY A 20 -2.07 35.80 6.13
CA GLY A 20 -2.34 35.89 7.57
C GLY A 20 -2.67 37.29 8.10
N SER A 21 -2.49 38.34 7.29
CA SER A 21 -2.95 39.70 7.65
C SER A 21 -4.45 39.91 7.39
N LEU A 22 -5.02 41.00 7.93
CA LEU A 22 -6.44 41.33 7.76
C LEU A 22 -6.83 41.52 6.27
N HIS A 23 -5.92 42.03 5.44
CA HIS A 23 -6.17 42.26 4.02
C HIS A 23 -5.48 41.22 3.11
N SER A 24 -5.26 40.00 3.64
CA SER A 24 -4.74 38.88 2.85
C SER A 24 -5.72 38.45 1.76
N ILE A 25 -5.20 37.79 0.72
CA ILE A 25 -5.99 37.26 -0.40
C ILE A 25 -6.97 36.19 0.09
N ALA A 26 -8.25 36.37 -0.24
CA ALA A 26 -9.31 35.38 0.00
C ALA A 26 -10.29 35.34 -1.18
N CYS A 27 -11.03 34.26 -1.33
CA CYS A 27 -12.06 34.12 -2.35
C CYS A 27 -13.36 33.53 -1.81
N LEU A 28 -14.44 33.73 -2.56
CA LEU A 28 -15.71 33.02 -2.37
C LEU A 28 -15.73 31.73 -3.21
N PRO A 29 -16.70 30.81 -3.01
CA PRO A 29 -16.80 29.58 -3.81
C PRO A 29 -17.04 29.79 -5.32
N CYS A 30 -17.28 31.03 -5.76
CA CYS A 30 -17.29 31.39 -7.19
C CYS A 30 -15.91 31.69 -7.78
N GLY A 31 -14.84 31.67 -6.98
CA GLY A 31 -13.46 31.92 -7.42
C GLY A 31 -13.04 33.39 -7.47
N HIS A 32 -13.93 34.35 -7.25
CA HIS A 32 -13.56 35.77 -7.23
C HIS A 32 -12.78 36.17 -5.97
N ILE A 33 -11.76 36.99 -6.15
CA ILE A 33 -10.71 37.28 -5.17
C ILE A 33 -10.90 38.67 -4.56
N PHE A 34 -10.79 38.77 -3.23
CA PHE A 34 -10.95 39.98 -2.44
C PHE A 34 -9.99 39.98 -1.23
N GLY A 35 -9.79 41.12 -0.59
CA GLY A 35 -9.09 41.18 0.68
C GLY A 35 -9.98 40.59 1.77
N LYS A 36 -9.45 39.70 2.61
CA LYS A 36 -10.20 38.91 3.59
C LYS A 36 -11.14 39.76 4.46
N ASN A 37 -10.64 40.82 5.07
CA ASN A 37 -11.44 41.72 5.92
C ASN A 37 -12.48 42.53 5.11
N CYS A 38 -12.16 42.95 3.89
CA CYS A 38 -13.12 43.64 3.03
C CYS A 38 -14.27 42.71 2.62
N LEU A 39 -13.96 41.45 2.32
CA LEU A 39 -14.96 40.44 2.00
C LEU A 39 -15.85 40.14 3.22
N PHE A 40 -15.24 40.02 4.40
CA PHE A 40 -15.97 39.84 5.65
C PHE A 40 -16.95 40.97 5.91
N GLN A 41 -16.49 42.23 5.88
CA GLN A 41 -17.33 43.43 6.05
C GLN A 41 -18.44 43.51 4.99
N TRP A 42 -18.14 43.14 3.75
CA TRP A 42 -19.13 43.11 2.68
C TRP A 42 -20.24 42.11 2.97
N LEU A 43 -19.90 40.87 3.33
CA LEU A 43 -20.89 39.83 3.64
C LEU A 43 -21.73 40.21 4.87
N GLU A 44 -21.11 40.81 5.88
CA GLU A 44 -21.80 41.32 7.06
C GLU A 44 -22.82 42.41 6.69
N SER A 45 -22.48 43.33 5.77
CA SER A 45 -23.39 44.38 5.30
C SER A 45 -24.59 43.86 4.47
N LYS A 46 -24.50 42.64 3.94
CA LYS A 46 -25.53 42.03 3.07
C LYS A 46 -26.34 40.94 3.75
N LYS A 47 -26.22 40.81 5.07
CA LYS A 47 -27.06 39.95 5.92
C LYS A 47 -28.55 40.08 5.54
N PRO A 48 -29.28 38.96 5.35
CA PRO A 48 -28.86 37.56 5.60
C PRO A 48 -28.24 36.84 4.38
N GLN A 49 -27.99 37.51 3.25
CA GLN A 49 -27.55 36.85 2.01
C GLN A 49 -26.03 36.91 1.82
N VAL A 50 -25.42 35.76 1.53
CA VAL A 50 -24.02 35.70 1.10
C VAL A 50 -23.98 35.97 -0.41
N ILE A 51 -23.55 37.16 -0.81
CA ILE A 51 -23.55 37.60 -2.21
C ILE A 51 -22.16 38.05 -2.62
N CYS A 52 -21.64 37.49 -3.72
CA CYS A 52 -20.37 37.91 -4.27
C CYS A 52 -20.38 39.39 -4.72
N PRO A 53 -19.42 40.24 -4.30
CA PRO A 53 -19.32 41.62 -4.75
C PRO A 53 -19.23 41.77 -6.28
N LYS A 54 -18.52 40.84 -6.94
CA LYS A 54 -18.24 40.88 -8.39
C LYS A 54 -19.38 40.28 -9.22
N CYS A 55 -19.60 38.96 -9.13
CA CYS A 55 -20.56 38.27 -9.99
C CYS A 55 -22.00 38.24 -9.45
N LYS A 56 -22.24 38.79 -8.24
CA LYS A 56 -23.55 38.79 -7.58
C LYS A 56 -24.17 37.40 -7.34
N LYS A 57 -23.40 36.31 -7.53
CA LYS A 57 -23.84 34.95 -7.20
C LYS A 57 -24.17 34.87 -5.72
N LYS A 58 -25.36 34.35 -5.41
CA LYS A 58 -25.81 34.09 -4.05
C LYS A 58 -25.35 32.70 -3.62
N PHE A 59 -24.90 32.58 -2.39
CA PHE A 59 -24.58 31.30 -1.78
C PHE A 59 -25.63 31.03 -0.70
N ASN A 60 -26.31 29.92 -0.83
CA ASN A 60 -27.24 29.47 0.19
C ASN A 60 -26.43 28.82 1.32
N GLY A 61 -26.66 29.29 2.54
CA GLY A 61 -26.34 28.62 3.80
C GLY A 61 -26.46 27.10 3.70
N PRO A 62 -25.55 26.26 4.24
CA PRO A 62 -26.07 25.04 4.82
C PRO A 62 -27.18 25.44 5.82
N PRO A 63 -28.33 24.75 5.84
CA PRO A 63 -29.58 25.24 6.45
C PRO A 63 -29.52 25.55 7.96
N HIS A 64 -28.40 25.27 8.64
CA HIS A 64 -28.28 25.35 10.10
C HIS A 64 -27.13 26.21 10.64
N SER A 65 -26.31 26.86 9.80
CA SER A 65 -25.24 27.77 10.26
C SER A 65 -25.69 29.24 10.16
N LYS A 66 -26.60 29.68 11.03
CA LYS A 66 -27.19 31.03 10.91
C LYS A 66 -26.21 32.20 11.14
N ASP A 67 -25.00 31.97 11.63
CA ASP A 67 -24.17 33.07 12.16
C ASP A 67 -22.69 33.14 11.72
N LYS A 68 -22.19 32.29 10.80
CA LYS A 68 -20.75 32.31 10.43
C LYS A 68 -20.50 32.48 8.92
N PHE A 69 -20.30 33.73 8.49
CA PHE A 69 -19.85 34.07 7.11
C PHE A 69 -18.45 33.55 6.81
N GLU A 70 -17.67 33.25 7.85
CA GLU A 70 -16.30 32.75 7.75
C GLU A 70 -16.20 31.46 6.94
N ASP A 71 -17.25 30.63 6.98
CA ASP A 71 -17.32 29.35 6.25
C ASP A 71 -17.33 29.54 4.73
N TYR A 72 -17.70 30.73 4.24
CA TYR A 72 -17.69 31.07 2.81
C TYR A 72 -16.38 31.70 2.34
N ILE A 73 -15.49 32.08 3.25
CA ILE A 73 -14.27 32.83 2.95
C ILE A 73 -13.09 31.85 2.88
N ILE A 74 -12.69 31.50 1.66
CA ILE A 74 -11.54 30.64 1.42
C ILE A 74 -10.28 31.51 1.40
N THR A 75 -9.42 31.38 2.42
CA THR A 75 -8.13 32.10 2.46
C THR A 75 -7.13 31.41 1.52
N ILE A 76 -6.51 32.15 0.60
CA ILE A 76 -5.53 31.60 -0.35
C ILE A 76 -4.12 31.78 0.22
N TYR A 77 -3.39 30.68 0.38
CA TYR A 77 -2.01 30.67 0.84
C TYR A 77 -1.04 30.58 -0.35
N GLY A 78 0.16 31.15 -0.22
CA GLY A 78 1.26 30.94 -1.17
C GLY A 78 1.35 31.91 -2.36
N LEU A 79 0.51 32.95 -2.42
CA LEU A 79 0.62 34.02 -3.42
C LEU A 79 1.51 35.16 -2.88
N PRO A 80 2.52 35.63 -3.63
CA PRO A 80 3.30 36.80 -3.24
C PRO A 80 2.41 38.05 -3.27
N SER A 81 2.55 38.93 -2.27
CA SER A 81 1.77 40.16 -2.11
C SER A 81 1.91 41.15 -3.28
N ASN A 82 2.91 40.97 -4.13
CA ASN A 82 3.24 41.89 -5.21
C ASN A 82 2.62 41.48 -6.56
N GLY A 83 1.85 40.39 -6.63
CA GLY A 83 1.22 39.91 -7.87
C GLY A 83 2.20 39.34 -8.91
N ASP A 84 3.49 39.62 -8.79
CA ASP A 84 4.55 39.03 -9.62
C ASP A 84 4.80 37.57 -9.20
N ILE A 85 4.00 36.67 -9.76
CA ILE A 85 4.45 35.29 -9.95
C ILE A 85 5.29 35.34 -11.23
N PRO A 86 6.62 35.17 -11.19
CA PRO A 86 7.36 34.85 -12.39
C PRO A 86 6.86 33.48 -12.86
N VAL A 87 5.81 33.48 -13.67
CA VAL A 87 5.45 32.32 -14.46
C VAL A 87 6.47 32.29 -15.59
N GLU A 88 7.61 31.66 -15.33
CA GLU A 88 8.44 31.15 -16.40
C GLU A 88 7.57 30.11 -17.14
N TYR A 89 6.84 30.57 -18.16
CA TYR A 89 6.33 29.69 -19.19
C TYR A 89 7.55 29.14 -19.92
N GLU A 90 8.14 28.06 -19.41
CA GLU A 90 8.79 27.13 -20.33
C GLU A 90 7.73 26.73 -21.35
N ASP A 91 8.02 26.90 -22.63
CA ASP A 91 7.12 26.48 -23.70
C ASP A 91 7.02 24.94 -23.68
N PHE A 92 6.10 24.43 -22.86
CA PHE A 92 5.83 23.01 -22.74
C PHE A 92 5.19 22.43 -24.01
N SER A 93 4.89 23.24 -25.03
CA SER A 93 4.36 22.78 -26.31
C SER A 93 5.30 21.78 -26.97
N ASP A 94 6.61 22.04 -26.96
CA ASP A 94 7.60 21.16 -27.58
C ASP A 94 7.73 19.83 -26.82
N LYS A 95 7.77 19.88 -25.49
CA LYS A 95 7.78 18.67 -24.64
C LYS A 95 6.49 17.86 -24.82
N LEU A 96 5.34 18.53 -24.90
CA LEU A 96 4.04 17.90 -25.12
C LEU A 96 3.96 17.26 -26.50
N PHE A 97 4.48 17.93 -27.53
CA PHE A 97 4.54 17.40 -28.89
C PHE A 97 5.44 16.16 -28.96
N GLN A 98 6.60 16.20 -28.31
CA GLN A 98 7.52 15.06 -28.24
C GLN A 98 6.89 13.87 -27.52
N VAL A 99 6.27 14.08 -26.35
CA VAL A 99 5.58 13.01 -25.61
C VAL A 99 4.41 12.44 -26.42
N LYS A 100 3.65 13.28 -27.14
CA LYS A 100 2.57 12.82 -28.02
C LYS A 100 3.10 11.94 -29.17
N ARG A 101 4.25 12.28 -29.74
CA ARG A 101 4.89 11.48 -30.81
C ARG A 101 5.35 10.12 -30.29
N GLU A 102 6.07 10.11 -29.16
CA GLU A 102 6.52 8.87 -28.51
C GLU A 102 5.33 7.96 -28.14
N LEU A 103 4.22 8.55 -27.66
CA LEU A 103 3.01 7.81 -27.34
C LEU A 103 2.35 7.18 -28.59
N LEU A 104 2.44 7.84 -29.75
CA LEU A 104 1.94 7.30 -31.02
C LEU A 104 2.79 6.13 -31.49
N GLU A 105 4.12 6.26 -31.44
CA GLU A 105 5.08 5.20 -31.80
C GLU A 105 4.87 3.94 -30.94
N VAL A 106 4.77 4.10 -29.62
CA VAL A 106 4.53 3.00 -28.68
C VAL A 106 3.15 2.34 -28.91
N LYS A 107 2.13 3.10 -29.33
CA LYS A 107 0.83 2.55 -29.70
C LYS A 107 0.91 1.72 -30.97
N GLU A 108 1.66 2.18 -31.97
CA GLU A 108 1.86 1.43 -33.22
C GLU A 108 2.62 0.13 -32.98
N GLU A 109 3.70 0.16 -32.19
CA GLU A 109 4.45 -1.05 -31.80
C GLU A 109 3.58 -2.04 -31.03
N ASN A 110 2.78 -1.57 -30.06
CA ASN A 110 1.82 -2.43 -29.36
C ASN A 110 0.80 -3.06 -30.32
N SER A 111 0.37 -2.34 -31.37
CA SER A 111 -0.53 -2.89 -32.39
C SER A 111 0.13 -3.99 -33.22
N LYS A 112 1.43 -3.86 -33.52
CA LYS A 112 2.23 -4.86 -34.25
C LYS A 112 2.44 -6.10 -33.40
N LEU A 113 2.88 -5.94 -32.16
CA LEU A 113 3.06 -7.03 -31.20
C LEU A 113 1.75 -7.81 -30.95
N LYS A 114 0.61 -7.12 -30.85
CA LYS A 114 -0.70 -7.79 -30.74
C LYS A 114 -1.01 -8.67 -31.95
N ARG A 115 -0.78 -8.15 -33.17
CA ARG A 115 -0.97 -8.91 -34.41
C ARG A 115 -0.06 -10.14 -34.49
N GLU A 116 1.20 -10.02 -34.09
CA GLU A 116 2.13 -11.15 -34.02
C GLU A 116 1.67 -12.21 -33.00
N LEU A 117 1.23 -11.77 -31.82
CA LEU A 117 0.75 -12.68 -30.77
C LEU A 117 -0.49 -13.45 -31.23
N ASP A 118 -1.42 -12.80 -31.92
CA ASP A 118 -2.59 -13.45 -32.49
C ASP A 118 -2.24 -14.41 -33.63
N SER A 119 -1.24 -14.09 -34.46
CA SER A 119 -0.70 -15.00 -35.48
C SER A 119 -0.08 -16.25 -34.85
N LEU A 120 0.74 -16.09 -33.81
CA LEU A 120 1.32 -17.20 -33.05
C LEU A 120 0.25 -18.07 -32.38
N ARG A 121 -0.80 -17.47 -31.82
CA ARG A 121 -1.95 -18.19 -31.26
C ARG A 121 -2.68 -19.01 -32.33
N LYS A 122 -2.90 -18.46 -33.53
CA LYS A 122 -3.50 -19.20 -34.66
C LYS A 122 -2.62 -20.37 -35.08
N ASN A 123 -1.31 -20.17 -35.19
CA ASN A 123 -0.36 -21.25 -35.51
C ASN A 123 -0.35 -22.34 -34.45
N PHE A 124 -0.39 -21.98 -33.16
CA PHE A 124 -0.46 -22.96 -32.08
C PHE A 124 -1.74 -23.79 -32.12
N ARG A 125 -2.89 -23.17 -32.39
CA ARG A 125 -4.17 -23.87 -32.59
C ARG A 125 -4.10 -24.83 -33.77
N TYR A 126 -3.52 -24.39 -34.88
CA TYR A 126 -3.34 -25.24 -36.07
C TYR A 126 -2.45 -26.46 -35.78
N LEU A 127 -1.28 -26.26 -35.16
CA LEU A 127 -0.37 -27.35 -34.78
C LEU A 127 -1.03 -28.33 -33.79
N SER A 128 -1.77 -27.80 -32.82
CA SER A 128 -2.51 -28.63 -31.86
C SER A 128 -3.59 -29.49 -32.54
N SER A 129 -4.30 -28.93 -33.53
CA SER A 129 -5.30 -29.67 -34.31
C SER A 129 -4.67 -30.80 -35.15
N GLN A 130 -3.51 -30.55 -35.76
CA GLN A 130 -2.75 -31.57 -36.49
C GLN A 130 -2.29 -32.72 -35.59
N GLN A 131 -1.86 -32.42 -34.37
CA GLN A 131 -1.42 -33.42 -33.41
C GLN A 131 -2.59 -34.28 -32.91
N SER A 132 -3.78 -33.70 -32.75
CA SER A 132 -5.01 -34.44 -32.44
C SER A 132 -5.39 -35.43 -33.54
N ILE A 133 -5.31 -35.02 -34.82
CA ILE A 133 -5.58 -35.88 -35.98
C ILE A 133 -4.55 -37.02 -36.09
N ARG A 134 -3.27 -36.75 -35.83
CA ARG A 134 -2.24 -37.81 -35.81
C ARG A 134 -2.47 -38.84 -34.71
N ASN A 135 -2.91 -38.40 -33.53
CA ASN A 135 -3.19 -39.29 -32.41
C ASN A 135 -4.44 -40.15 -32.65
N SER A 136 -5.46 -39.64 -33.36
CA SER A 136 -6.63 -40.45 -33.72
C SER A 136 -6.28 -41.56 -34.72
N LEU A 137 -5.41 -41.27 -35.70
CA LEU A 137 -4.95 -42.27 -36.67
C LEU A 137 -4.10 -43.37 -36.03
N PHE A 138 -3.28 -43.05 -35.01
CA PHE A 138 -2.51 -44.07 -34.26
C PHE A 138 -3.41 -44.95 -33.37
N SER A 139 -4.51 -44.41 -32.83
CA SER A 139 -5.46 -45.19 -32.03
C SER A 139 -6.31 -46.17 -32.86
N SER A 140 -6.44 -45.96 -34.17
CA SER A 140 -7.16 -46.89 -35.05
C SER A 140 -6.32 -48.12 -35.44
N TYR A 141 -4.99 -48.06 -35.34
CA TYR A 141 -4.10 -49.19 -35.69
C TYR A 141 -3.88 -50.19 -34.55
N THR A 142 -4.22 -49.85 -33.30
CA THR A 142 -4.05 -50.78 -32.16
C THR A 142 -5.25 -51.70 -31.91
N ASN A 143 -6.33 -51.60 -32.70
CA ASN A 143 -7.54 -52.45 -32.56
C ASN A 143 -7.64 -53.60 -33.57
N PHE A 144 -6.62 -53.83 -34.40
CA PHE A 144 -6.51 -55.02 -35.24
C PHE A 144 -5.28 -55.84 -34.86
N ASN A 145 -5.38 -56.62 -33.78
CA ASN A 145 -4.63 -57.85 -33.61
C ASN A 145 -5.22 -58.71 -32.48
N ASN A 146 -6.20 -59.53 -32.85
CA ASN A 146 -6.50 -60.80 -32.19
C ASN A 146 -6.02 -61.92 -33.13
N PHE A 147 -5.07 -62.76 -32.69
CA PHE A 147 -5.17 -64.23 -32.63
C PHE A 147 -3.84 -64.89 -32.17
N SER A 148 -3.89 -65.39 -30.93
CA SER A 148 -3.52 -66.74 -30.44
C SER A 148 -2.12 -67.39 -30.58
N ASN A 149 -1.73 -67.93 -29.41
CA ASN A 149 -1.05 -69.21 -29.11
C ASN A 149 0.48 -69.33 -29.25
N ILE A 150 1.14 -69.49 -28.08
CA ILE A 150 1.86 -70.72 -27.64
C ILE A 150 2.46 -70.49 -26.24
N GLY A 151 2.30 -71.47 -25.33
CA GLY A 151 3.34 -71.76 -24.34
C GLY A 151 3.05 -71.58 -22.84
N ASN A 152 2.12 -72.36 -22.29
CA ASN A 152 2.33 -73.23 -21.11
C ASN A 152 3.51 -72.91 -20.16
N ARG A 153 3.25 -72.62 -18.86
CA ARG A 153 3.18 -73.62 -17.77
C ARG A 153 3.23 -72.98 -16.36
N LEU A 154 2.41 -73.56 -15.48
CA LEU A 154 2.52 -73.68 -14.02
C LEU A 154 1.90 -72.59 -13.12
N ARG A 155 0.63 -72.88 -12.79
CA ARG A 155 0.05 -73.09 -11.45
C ARG A 155 0.31 -72.03 -10.36
N SER A 156 -0.73 -71.24 -10.14
CA SER A 156 -1.54 -71.19 -8.90
C SER A 156 -0.85 -71.52 -7.56
N TYR A 157 -0.81 -70.54 -6.66
CA TYR A 157 -1.62 -70.54 -5.42
C TYR A 157 -1.49 -69.16 -4.73
N ARG A 158 -2.62 -68.48 -4.54
CA ARG A 158 -2.83 -67.49 -3.47
C ARG A 158 -3.05 -68.29 -2.16
N PRO A 159 -2.72 -67.79 -0.95
CA PRO A 159 -3.51 -66.71 -0.37
C PRO A 159 -2.79 -65.74 0.58
N ASN A 160 -3.52 -64.66 0.89
CA ASN A 160 -3.32 -63.75 2.03
C ASN A 160 -3.19 -64.50 3.37
N SER A 161 -2.34 -64.01 4.30
CA SER A 161 -2.78 -63.45 5.60
C SER A 161 -1.60 -63.06 6.53
N THR A 162 -1.86 -62.07 7.40
CA THR A 162 -1.38 -61.88 8.80
C THR A 162 0.10 -61.55 9.14
N ASN A 163 0.30 -60.32 9.65
CA ASN A 163 1.08 -59.81 10.83
C ASN A 163 2.06 -60.77 11.60
N PRO A 164 2.93 -60.26 12.54
CA PRO A 164 3.86 -59.12 12.54
C PRO A 164 5.26 -59.48 13.15
N SER A 165 6.17 -58.50 13.22
CA SER A 165 7.27 -58.32 14.21
C SER A 165 8.67 -58.96 14.02
N ILE A 166 9.67 -58.16 14.44
CA ILE A 166 11.04 -58.48 14.95
C ILE A 166 12.25 -58.10 14.04
N ILE A 167 13.06 -57.18 14.60
CA ILE A 167 14.40 -56.60 14.30
C ILE A 167 15.53 -57.65 14.63
N PRO A 168 16.88 -57.53 14.38
CA PRO A 168 17.75 -56.54 13.71
C PRO A 168 18.76 -57.11 12.66
N GLY A 169 19.45 -56.20 11.94
CA GLY A 169 20.92 -56.27 11.88
C GLY A 169 21.62 -56.26 10.52
N VAL A 170 22.61 -55.36 10.43
CA VAL A 170 23.90 -55.46 9.70
C VAL A 170 23.99 -54.91 8.26
N HIS A 171 24.72 -53.79 8.18
CA HIS A 171 25.69 -53.32 7.17
C HIS A 171 25.56 -53.76 5.70
N LEU A 172 25.56 -52.78 4.77
CA LEU A 172 26.71 -52.49 3.89
C LEU A 172 26.47 -51.29 2.96
N ASN A 173 27.57 -50.59 2.69
CA ASN A 173 27.78 -49.50 1.73
C ASN A 173 27.17 -49.73 0.35
N THR A 174 26.67 -48.66 -0.29
CA THR A 174 26.76 -48.53 -1.75
C THR A 174 26.91 -47.07 -2.20
N ARG A 175 27.97 -46.86 -2.98
CA ARG A 175 28.24 -45.73 -3.87
C ARG A 175 27.24 -45.70 -5.03
N GLN A 176 27.03 -44.49 -5.55
CA GLN A 176 26.89 -44.10 -6.97
C GLN A 176 25.87 -44.85 -7.86
N ARG A 177 24.84 -44.12 -8.30
CA ARG A 177 24.36 -43.99 -9.70
C ARG A 177 23.37 -42.83 -9.75
N ARG A 178 23.79 -41.63 -10.16
CA ARG A 178 23.57 -41.06 -11.52
C ARG A 178 22.18 -41.36 -12.08
N GLY A 179 21.29 -40.38 -11.91
CA GLY A 179 20.10 -40.21 -12.73
C GLY A 179 20.49 -39.69 -14.11
N ILE A 180 19.87 -40.29 -15.12
CA ILE A 180 19.75 -39.81 -16.50
C ILE A 180 18.27 -39.55 -16.67
N ILE A 181 17.89 -38.33 -17.03
CA ILE A 181 16.86 -38.00 -18.03
C ILE A 181 16.97 -36.50 -18.33
N PHE A 182 16.83 -36.23 -19.61
CA PHE A 182 17.38 -35.11 -20.37
C PHE A 182 16.62 -33.79 -20.22
N ASP A 183 17.44 -32.74 -20.21
CA ASP A 183 17.14 -31.37 -20.58
C ASP A 183 17.46 -31.24 -22.09
N TYR A 184 16.48 -30.87 -22.91
CA TYR A 184 16.68 -30.53 -24.33
C TYR A 184 15.99 -29.19 -24.58
N LEU A 185 16.81 -28.16 -24.76
CA LEU A 185 16.74 -27.16 -25.84
C LEU A 185 17.58 -25.94 -25.44
N SER A 186 18.86 -25.95 -25.80
CA SER A 186 19.62 -24.72 -26.03
C SER A 186 20.93 -24.98 -26.76
N ARG A 187 21.02 -24.34 -27.93
CA ARG A 187 22.25 -23.87 -28.62
C ARG A 187 23.05 -24.90 -29.41
N PHE A 188 22.98 -24.74 -30.74
CA PHE A 188 24.19 -24.63 -31.56
C PHE A 188 24.00 -23.54 -32.60
N ALA A 189 24.50 -22.34 -32.28
CA ALA A 189 25.21 -21.52 -33.25
C ALA A 189 26.69 -21.74 -32.94
N ASN A 190 27.45 -22.23 -33.93
CA ASN A 190 28.83 -21.84 -34.26
C ASN A 190 29.53 -22.96 -35.04
N VAL A 191 29.89 -22.61 -36.28
CA VAL A 191 30.84 -23.29 -37.15
C VAL A 191 32.26 -23.02 -36.62
N PRO A 192 33.23 -23.94 -36.80
CA PRO A 192 34.37 -23.57 -37.65
C PRO A 192 34.91 -24.70 -38.56
N PHE A 193 35.74 -24.22 -39.49
CA PHE A 193 36.39 -24.80 -40.66
C PHE A 193 37.43 -25.92 -40.44
N GLY A 194 37.63 -26.71 -41.52
CA GLY A 194 38.88 -27.40 -41.91
C GLY A 194 38.90 -28.91 -41.64
N GLY A 195 39.31 -29.82 -42.51
CA GLY A 195 39.83 -29.79 -43.89
C GLY A 195 40.26 -31.23 -44.29
N SER A 196 40.08 -31.59 -45.57
CA SER A 196 40.86 -32.53 -46.40
C SER A 196 41.20 -33.97 -45.92
N THR A 197 40.82 -35.02 -46.68
CA THR A 197 41.63 -35.70 -47.73
C THR A 197 40.93 -36.95 -48.34
N SER A 198 41.07 -37.09 -49.68
CA SER A 198 41.12 -38.27 -50.61
C SER A 198 40.71 -39.69 -50.13
N ASN A 199 40.12 -40.63 -50.89
CA ASN A 199 40.29 -41.12 -52.28
C ASN A 199 39.16 -42.19 -52.53
N ARG A 200 38.40 -42.22 -53.64
CA ARG A 200 38.59 -42.88 -54.98
C ARG A 200 38.08 -44.35 -55.14
N TYR A 201 37.30 -44.58 -56.23
CA TYR A 201 36.84 -45.83 -56.92
C TYR A 201 35.68 -46.65 -56.29
N THR A 202 34.62 -47.17 -56.96
CA THR A 202 34.11 -47.19 -58.36
C THR A 202 32.65 -47.68 -58.43
N ASP A 203 31.95 -47.26 -59.50
CA ASP A 203 30.91 -47.93 -60.31
C ASP A 203 29.48 -48.27 -59.80
N SER A 204 28.54 -47.47 -60.34
CA SER A 204 27.28 -47.79 -61.02
C SER A 204 26.29 -48.79 -60.42
N VAL A 205 25.04 -48.34 -60.19
CA VAL A 205 23.84 -48.71 -60.99
C VAL A 205 22.67 -47.79 -60.60
N VAL A 206 21.88 -47.49 -61.63
CA VAL A 206 20.72 -46.59 -61.77
C VAL A 206 19.58 -46.82 -60.76
N SER A 207 19.04 -45.73 -60.18
CA SER A 207 17.58 -45.53 -59.98
C SER A 207 17.28 -44.10 -59.50
N ASN A 208 16.43 -43.39 -60.26
CA ASN A 208 15.94 -42.05 -59.97
C ASN A 208 15.04 -42.04 -58.71
N PRO A 209 15.14 -41.05 -57.81
CA PRO A 209 14.11 -40.79 -56.81
C PRO A 209 13.04 -39.80 -57.34
N PRO A 210 11.80 -39.87 -56.85
CA PRO A 210 10.71 -39.01 -57.29
C PRO A 210 10.84 -37.60 -56.68
N SER A 211 10.41 -36.62 -57.48
CA SER A 211 10.23 -35.21 -57.14
C SER A 211 9.20 -35.00 -56.04
N PRO A 212 9.44 -34.11 -55.05
CA PRO A 212 8.38 -33.57 -54.21
C PRO A 212 7.94 -32.21 -54.76
N ASN A 213 6.93 -32.21 -55.63
CA ASN A 213 6.13 -31.02 -55.89
C ASN A 213 4.92 -31.05 -54.94
N ASN A 214 4.76 -29.98 -54.16
CA ASN A 214 3.53 -29.41 -53.60
C ASN A 214 3.75 -28.92 -52.16
N ILE A 215 4.35 -27.74 -52.03
CA ILE A 215 4.12 -26.84 -50.90
C ILE A 215 3.52 -25.57 -51.52
N PRO A 216 2.33 -25.11 -51.11
CA PRO A 216 1.76 -23.87 -51.63
C PRO A 216 2.49 -22.68 -51.01
N GLU A 217 3.21 -21.93 -51.82
CA GLU A 217 3.61 -20.55 -51.51
C GLU A 217 2.36 -19.66 -51.55
N PHE A 218 2.01 -19.05 -50.43
CA PHE A 218 1.07 -17.93 -50.41
C PHE A 218 1.86 -16.63 -50.56
N ILE A 219 1.73 -16.03 -51.75
CA ILE A 219 2.09 -14.64 -52.01
C ILE A 219 0.99 -13.78 -51.39
N ILE A 220 1.33 -12.92 -50.43
CA ILE A 220 0.43 -11.84 -49.98
C ILE A 220 0.78 -10.63 -50.83
N SER A 221 -0.14 -10.30 -51.74
CA SER A 221 -0.16 -9.05 -52.49
C SER A 221 -0.79 -7.95 -51.64
N ASP A 222 -0.02 -6.93 -51.29
CA ASP A 222 -0.52 -5.66 -50.76
C ASP A 222 -0.99 -4.80 -51.94
N GLU A 223 -2.29 -4.80 -52.23
CA GLU A 223 -2.92 -3.76 -53.04
C GLU A 223 -3.40 -2.64 -52.12
N GLY A 224 -2.66 -1.54 -52.09
CA GLY A 224 -3.11 -0.27 -51.54
C GLY A 224 -3.85 0.51 -52.62
N GLU A 225 -5.16 0.69 -52.44
CA GLU A 225 -5.95 1.64 -53.22
C GLU A 225 -5.50 3.08 -52.87
N HIS A 226 -4.84 3.71 -53.84
CA HIS A 226 -4.68 5.15 -53.92
C HIS A 226 -5.94 5.75 -54.57
N THR A 227 -6.71 6.53 -53.82
CA THR A 227 -7.62 7.51 -54.39
C THR A 227 -6.94 8.88 -54.38
N GLU A 228 -6.56 9.33 -55.57
CA GLU A 228 -6.23 10.72 -55.88
C GLU A 228 -7.51 11.54 -55.87
N GLU A 229 -7.57 12.63 -55.10
CA GLU A 229 -8.48 13.74 -55.38
C GLU A 229 -7.73 15.07 -55.44
N GLN A 230 -8.11 15.81 -56.47
CA GLN A 230 -7.43 16.95 -57.05
C GLN A 230 -7.52 18.22 -56.20
N ILE A 231 -6.41 18.94 -56.17
CA ILE A 231 -6.30 20.30 -55.67
C ILE A 231 -7.00 21.24 -56.67
N THR A 232 -8.02 21.97 -56.22
CA THR A 232 -8.45 23.23 -56.85
C THR A 232 -8.52 24.32 -55.79
N ASP A 233 -7.79 25.40 -56.05
CA ASP A 233 -7.80 26.68 -55.34
C ASP A 233 -9.15 27.39 -55.53
N GLU A 234 -9.87 27.75 -54.46
CA GLU A 234 -10.67 28.99 -54.38
C GLU A 234 -10.81 29.52 -52.93
N ASN A 235 -10.87 30.85 -52.82
CA ASN A 235 -10.79 31.71 -51.62
C ASN A 235 -11.98 31.62 -50.63
N PRO A 236 -11.83 32.09 -49.37
CA PRO A 236 -12.82 31.90 -48.31
C PRO A 236 -13.78 33.09 -48.17
N ARG A 237 -15.07 32.81 -47.94
CA ARG A 237 -15.98 33.65 -47.15
C ARG A 237 -17.24 32.89 -46.75
N ASP A 238 -17.54 33.00 -45.46
CA ASP A 238 -18.84 32.88 -44.80
C ASP A 238 -19.62 31.57 -44.99
N THR A 239 -19.57 30.68 -43.99
CA THR A 239 -20.77 29.92 -43.56
C THR A 239 -20.58 29.27 -42.19
N ILE A 240 -21.65 29.38 -41.40
CA ILE A 240 -21.82 28.97 -40.00
C ILE A 240 -22.03 27.44 -39.93
N PRO A 241 -21.45 26.69 -38.97
CA PRO A 241 -21.81 25.28 -38.81
C PRO A 241 -23.02 25.12 -37.88
N LEU A 242 -24.06 24.50 -38.43
CA LEU A 242 -25.19 23.87 -37.73
C LEU A 242 -24.71 22.59 -36.99
N GLU A 243 -25.42 22.27 -35.91
CA GLU A 243 -25.24 21.12 -35.01
C GLU A 243 -25.27 19.77 -35.76
N PRO A 244 -24.54 18.74 -35.30
CA PRO A 244 -24.70 17.39 -35.83
C PRO A 244 -25.74 16.58 -35.04
N ASP A 245 -26.52 15.84 -35.82
CA ASP A 245 -27.63 14.98 -35.45
C ASP A 245 -27.30 13.89 -34.41
N GLU A 246 -28.32 13.60 -33.60
CA GLU A 246 -28.39 12.52 -32.62
C GLU A 246 -28.17 11.14 -33.26
N ILE A 247 -27.12 10.44 -32.83
CA ILE A 247 -26.94 9.01 -33.11
C ILE A 247 -27.62 8.23 -31.99
N VAL A 248 -28.75 7.60 -32.32
CA VAL A 248 -29.44 6.62 -31.49
C VAL A 248 -28.63 5.32 -31.47
N ILE A 249 -28.03 5.01 -30.31
CA ILE A 249 -27.42 3.72 -30.04
C ILE A 249 -28.46 2.85 -29.33
N VAL A 250 -28.93 1.81 -30.01
CA VAL A 250 -29.73 0.73 -29.43
C VAL A 250 -28.76 -0.23 -28.72
N SER A 251 -28.87 -0.35 -27.41
CA SER A 251 -28.15 -1.34 -26.60
C SER A 251 -29.12 -2.47 -26.21
N ASP A 252 -28.98 -3.61 -26.88
CA ASP A 252 -29.42 -4.90 -26.34
C ASP A 252 -28.27 -5.44 -25.48
N ASP A 253 -28.55 -5.72 -24.20
CA ASP A 253 -27.93 -6.80 -23.40
C ASP A 253 -28.55 -6.77 -21.99
N GLU A 254 -29.60 -7.59 -21.82
CA GLU A 254 -30.04 -8.06 -20.50
C GLU A 254 -29.13 -9.20 -20.05
N GLU A 255 -28.17 -8.92 -19.16
CA GLU A 255 -27.57 -9.95 -18.31
C GLU A 255 -28.06 -9.78 -16.87
N SER A 256 -28.72 -10.83 -16.40
CA SER A 256 -29.30 -11.00 -15.08
C SER A 256 -28.20 -11.04 -14.01
N ILE A 257 -28.21 -10.02 -13.14
CA ILE A 257 -27.39 -9.99 -11.94
C ILE A 257 -28.04 -10.89 -10.89
N SER A 258 -27.38 -12.01 -10.58
CA SER A 258 -27.69 -12.84 -9.43
C SER A 258 -27.40 -12.09 -8.14
N GLU A 259 -28.40 -11.98 -7.27
CA GLU A 259 -28.33 -11.42 -5.93
C GLU A 259 -27.24 -12.12 -5.10
N ALA A 260 -26.18 -11.39 -4.75
CA ALA A 260 -25.24 -11.80 -3.74
C ALA A 260 -25.79 -11.41 -2.36
N ASN A 261 -25.94 -12.42 -1.50
CA ASN A 261 -26.42 -12.31 -0.12
C ASN A 261 -25.68 -11.21 0.67
N ASN A 262 -26.40 -10.15 1.03
CA ASN A 262 -26.00 -9.25 2.11
C ASN A 262 -26.10 -10.02 3.43
N VAL A 263 -24.95 -10.28 4.06
CA VAL A 263 -24.90 -10.77 5.43
C VAL A 263 -25.20 -9.58 6.35
N GLU A 264 -26.43 -9.52 6.85
CA GLU A 264 -26.88 -8.56 7.85
C GLU A 264 -26.14 -8.81 9.17
N PHE A 265 -25.44 -7.78 9.68
CA PHE A 265 -24.75 -7.83 10.97
C PHE A 265 -25.78 -7.62 12.09
N GLN A 266 -25.93 -8.61 12.98
CA GLN A 266 -26.80 -8.52 14.13
C GLN A 266 -26.11 -7.76 15.26
N GLU A 267 -26.54 -6.52 15.52
CA GLU A 267 -26.11 -5.72 16.65
C GLU A 267 -26.67 -6.31 17.97
N PHE A 268 -25.79 -6.55 18.95
CA PHE A 268 -26.20 -6.88 20.31
C PHE A 268 -26.02 -5.64 21.20
N ASN A 269 -27.14 -5.04 21.62
CA ASN A 269 -27.16 -4.11 22.74
C ASN A 269 -27.05 -4.91 24.03
N ILE A 270 -25.84 -4.98 24.60
CA ILE A 270 -25.64 -5.51 25.96
C ILE A 270 -25.95 -4.39 26.94
N PHE A 271 -27.22 -4.27 27.30
CA PHE A 271 -27.62 -3.74 28.60
C PHE A 271 -28.44 -4.84 29.29
N ASN A 272 -27.81 -5.58 30.21
CA ASN A 272 -28.40 -5.84 31.53
C ASN A 272 -27.54 -6.71 32.47
N GLU A 273 -27.75 -6.40 33.75
CA GLU A 273 -27.55 -7.20 34.97
C GLU A 273 -26.15 -7.25 35.60
N LEU A 274 -25.76 -6.13 36.23
CA LEU A 274 -25.00 -6.16 37.48
C LEU A 274 -25.79 -5.41 38.56
N GLY A 275 -25.83 -6.03 39.74
CA GLY A 275 -26.75 -5.73 40.84
C GLY A 275 -26.72 -4.29 41.35
N ASN A 276 -27.91 -3.85 41.75
CA ASN A 276 -28.13 -2.68 42.60
C ASN A 276 -27.32 -2.79 43.88
N ASP A 277 -26.37 -1.88 44.10
CA ASP A 277 -26.05 -1.28 45.40
C ASP A 277 -24.88 -0.29 45.27
N TYR A 278 -25.09 0.86 44.60
CA TYR A 278 -24.35 2.10 44.86
C TYR A 278 -25.26 3.30 44.57
N PRO A 279 -25.16 4.39 45.37
CA PRO A 279 -26.09 5.50 45.27
C PRO A 279 -25.85 6.32 43.99
N ASN A 280 -26.95 6.48 43.25
CA ASN A 280 -27.11 7.31 42.07
C ASN A 280 -26.74 8.78 42.34
N GLU A 281 -25.75 9.29 41.61
CA GLU A 281 -25.71 10.69 41.16
C GLU A 281 -24.77 10.81 39.95
N LEU A 282 -25.31 10.59 38.75
CA LEU A 282 -24.82 11.22 37.52
C LEU A 282 -25.97 11.27 36.52
N SER A 283 -26.51 12.48 36.42
CA SER A 283 -27.55 12.89 35.50
C SER A 283 -27.22 12.56 34.05
N SER A 284 -28.23 12.05 33.35
CA SER A 284 -28.37 11.95 31.89
C SER A 284 -27.61 13.02 31.11
N SER A 285 -26.41 12.68 30.66
CA SER A 285 -25.82 13.28 29.47
C SER A 285 -26.02 12.28 28.34
N ASN A 286 -26.38 12.76 27.15
CA ASN A 286 -26.41 11.96 25.93
C ASN A 286 -24.98 11.52 25.61
N VAL A 287 -24.48 10.52 26.32
CA VAL A 287 -23.16 9.94 26.07
C VAL A 287 -23.27 9.24 24.74
N ALA A 288 -22.79 9.92 23.70
CA ALA A 288 -22.13 9.35 22.54
C ALA A 288 -21.94 7.84 22.65
N ALA A 289 -22.70 7.06 21.89
CA ALA A 289 -22.66 5.61 21.96
C ALA A 289 -21.40 5.11 21.25
N VAL A 290 -20.29 5.05 21.98
CA VAL A 290 -19.11 4.29 21.55
C VAL A 290 -19.29 2.86 22.02
N SER A 291 -19.21 1.90 21.10
CA SER A 291 -19.35 0.48 21.41
C SER A 291 -18.38 -0.38 20.60
N PHE A 292 -17.97 -1.50 21.18
CA PHE A 292 -17.30 -2.56 20.43
C PHE A 292 -18.32 -3.40 19.71
N THR A 293 -18.02 -3.82 18.48
CA THR A 293 -18.77 -4.90 17.83
C THR A 293 -18.42 -6.23 18.48
N ASN A 294 -19.22 -7.26 18.18
CA ASN A 294 -18.80 -8.64 18.41
C ASN A 294 -17.47 -8.92 17.68
N CYS A 295 -16.70 -9.88 18.21
CA CYS A 295 -15.50 -10.39 17.54
C CYS A 295 -15.90 -10.85 16.13
N ILE A 296 -15.35 -10.18 15.11
CA ILE A 296 -15.69 -10.42 13.71
C ILE A 296 -15.14 -11.78 13.30
N TYR A 297 -13.87 -12.04 13.62
CA TYR A 297 -13.25 -13.36 13.47
C TYR A 297 -12.03 -13.53 14.38
N SER A 298 -11.67 -14.78 14.62
CA SER A 298 -10.53 -15.19 15.44
C SER A 298 -9.63 -16.14 14.65
N LEU A 299 -8.32 -15.97 14.76
CA LEU A 299 -7.32 -16.77 14.04
C LEU A 299 -6.31 -17.32 15.05
N LYS A 300 -6.16 -18.65 15.07
CA LYS A 300 -5.10 -19.29 15.83
C LYS A 300 -3.80 -19.22 15.06
N CYS A 301 -2.79 -18.60 15.64
CA CYS A 301 -1.45 -18.52 15.09
C CYS A 301 -0.40 -18.54 16.20
N GLU A 302 0.29 -19.66 16.33
CA GLU A 302 1.33 -19.82 17.35
C GLU A 302 2.56 -18.95 17.08
N ASN A 303 3.14 -18.42 18.17
CA ASN A 303 4.40 -17.69 18.18
C ASN A 303 4.39 -16.47 17.24
N ILE A 304 3.35 -15.64 17.34
CA ILE A 304 3.31 -14.35 16.65
C ILE A 304 4.38 -13.43 17.22
N THR A 305 5.12 -12.78 16.33
CA THR A 305 6.20 -11.83 16.65
C THR A 305 5.82 -10.40 16.32
N ASP A 306 5.07 -10.19 15.24
CA ASP A 306 4.47 -8.91 14.88
C ASP A 306 3.26 -9.16 13.97
N ALA A 307 2.37 -8.19 13.85
CA ALA A 307 1.25 -8.25 12.92
C ALA A 307 0.82 -6.84 12.49
N VAL A 308 0.10 -6.78 11.37
CA VAL A 308 -0.46 -5.58 10.76
C VAL A 308 -1.82 -5.93 10.16
N LEU A 309 -2.79 -5.02 10.29
CA LEU A 309 -4.09 -5.12 9.64
C LEU A 309 -4.14 -4.16 8.45
N VAL A 310 -4.45 -4.68 7.27
CA VAL A 310 -4.58 -3.91 6.03
C VAL A 310 -5.89 -4.27 5.37
N ASP A 311 -6.82 -3.32 5.32
CA ASP A 311 -8.19 -3.60 4.84
C ASP A 311 -8.81 -4.75 5.67
N GLU A 312 -9.28 -5.81 5.02
CA GLU A 312 -9.76 -7.04 5.67
C GLU A 312 -8.69 -8.13 5.82
N THR A 313 -7.42 -7.80 5.58
CA THR A 313 -6.32 -8.77 5.60
C THR A 313 -5.41 -8.55 6.81
N VAL A 314 -5.34 -9.56 7.67
CA VAL A 314 -4.34 -9.64 8.74
C VAL A 314 -3.07 -10.26 8.18
N ILE A 315 -1.95 -9.56 8.30
CA ILE A 315 -0.62 -10.04 7.95
C ILE A 315 0.14 -10.24 9.26
N SER A 316 0.45 -11.49 9.59
CA SER A 316 1.14 -11.86 10.82
C SER A 316 2.52 -12.44 10.52
N ALA A 317 3.53 -11.98 11.25
CA ALA A 317 4.85 -12.56 11.28
C ALA A 317 4.95 -13.56 12.43
N CYS A 318 5.25 -14.82 12.13
CA CYS A 318 5.22 -15.88 13.12
C CYS A 318 6.22 -16.99 12.82
N LYS A 319 6.44 -17.84 13.82
CA LYS A 319 7.16 -19.10 13.66
C LYS A 319 6.28 -20.08 12.86
N LEU A 320 6.87 -20.67 11.82
CA LEU A 320 6.23 -21.62 10.93
C LEU A 320 6.88 -22.99 11.15
N SER A 321 6.20 -23.86 11.89
CA SER A 321 6.55 -25.27 12.01
C SER A 321 6.15 -26.03 10.74
N THR A 322 6.96 -27.03 10.38
CA THR A 322 6.60 -28.06 9.41
C THR A 322 6.43 -29.37 10.16
N GLU A 323 5.33 -30.09 9.93
CA GLU A 323 5.02 -31.36 10.61
C GLU A 323 6.17 -32.39 10.46
N ASP A 324 6.89 -32.33 9.34
CA ASP A 324 7.88 -33.35 8.97
C ASP A 324 9.35 -32.96 9.21
N ASN A 325 9.66 -31.75 9.71
CA ASN A 325 11.04 -31.28 9.82
C ASN A 325 11.31 -30.42 11.06
N SER A 326 12.41 -30.72 11.74
CA SER A 326 12.94 -29.99 12.91
C SER A 326 13.46 -28.58 12.59
N LEU A 327 13.45 -28.17 11.33
CA LEU A 327 13.91 -26.85 10.90
C LEU A 327 12.84 -25.81 11.19
N VAL A 328 13.05 -25.04 12.25
CA VAL A 328 12.27 -23.86 12.57
C VAL A 328 12.43 -22.84 11.44
N SER A 329 11.33 -22.48 10.80
CA SER A 329 11.28 -21.38 9.83
C SER A 329 10.41 -20.24 10.36
N TYR A 330 10.67 -19.03 9.87
CA TYR A 330 9.87 -17.85 10.13
C TYR A 330 9.39 -17.27 8.81
N GLY A 331 8.25 -16.60 8.86
CA GLY A 331 7.63 -16.05 7.66
C GLY A 331 6.37 -15.26 7.97
N LEU A 332 5.58 -15.02 6.92
CA LEU A 332 4.31 -14.31 7.02
C LEU A 332 3.14 -15.26 6.78
N LYS A 333 2.08 -15.13 7.58
CA LYS A 333 0.75 -15.66 7.27
C LYS A 333 -0.19 -14.51 6.96
N PHE A 334 -0.88 -14.62 5.83
CA PHE A 334 -1.90 -13.70 5.35
C PHE A 334 -3.25 -14.36 5.59
N PHE A 335 -4.16 -13.65 6.25
CA PHE A 335 -5.49 -14.13 6.56
C PHE A 335 -6.52 -13.08 6.18
N SER A 336 -7.50 -13.47 5.39
CA SER A 336 -8.66 -12.66 5.05
C SER A 336 -9.88 -13.55 4.80
N SER A 337 -11.07 -12.97 4.68
CA SER A 337 -12.26 -13.70 4.22
C SER A 337 -12.08 -14.30 2.82
N LYS A 338 -11.18 -13.73 2.01
CA LYS A 338 -10.87 -14.20 0.64
C LYS A 338 -9.96 -15.43 0.60
N GLY A 339 -9.23 -15.72 1.67
CA GLY A 339 -8.29 -16.83 1.68
C GLY A 339 -7.20 -16.74 2.74
N ASN A 340 -6.33 -17.75 2.75
CA ASN A 340 -5.13 -17.81 3.55
C ASN A 340 -3.90 -18.05 2.67
N TYR A 341 -2.75 -17.49 3.05
CA TYR A 341 -1.49 -17.67 2.33
C TYR A 341 -0.33 -17.68 3.33
N ILE A 342 0.66 -18.53 3.11
CA ILE A 342 1.82 -18.66 4.00
C ILE A 342 3.09 -18.50 3.16
N LEU A 343 3.93 -17.54 3.56
CA LEU A 343 5.20 -17.26 2.92
C LEU A 343 6.35 -17.54 3.89
N ARG A 344 7.13 -18.61 3.66
CA ARG A 344 8.31 -19.00 4.46
C ARG A 344 9.58 -18.45 3.82
N PHE A 345 10.41 -17.71 4.56
CA PHE A 345 11.62 -17.12 3.97
C PHE A 345 12.76 -16.76 4.95
N SER A 346 12.57 -16.86 6.26
CA SER A 346 13.63 -16.60 7.24
C SER A 346 13.90 -17.82 8.11
N SER A 347 15.17 -18.01 8.49
CA SER A 347 15.59 -18.95 9.54
C SER A 347 15.69 -18.30 10.92
N GLU A 348 15.61 -16.98 10.98
CA GLU A 348 15.70 -16.18 12.21
C GLU A 348 14.33 -15.55 12.54
N PRO A 349 14.05 -15.24 13.82
CA PRO A 349 12.83 -14.55 14.21
C PRO A 349 12.64 -13.24 13.44
N ILE A 350 11.39 -12.98 13.04
CA ILE A 350 11.02 -11.69 12.46
C ILE A 350 10.83 -10.72 13.63
N ASN A 351 11.51 -9.58 13.59
CA ASN A 351 11.48 -8.60 14.68
C ASN A 351 10.65 -7.35 14.35
N GLY A 352 10.17 -7.22 13.12
CA GLY A 352 9.21 -6.17 12.78
C GLY A 352 8.70 -6.28 11.35
N ILE A 353 7.47 -5.83 11.15
CA ILE A 353 6.87 -5.66 9.82
C ILE A 353 6.31 -4.25 9.64
N ASP A 354 6.39 -3.73 8.42
CA ASP A 354 5.73 -2.48 8.04
C ASP A 354 5.16 -2.58 6.63
N VAL A 355 3.98 -2.01 6.40
CA VAL A 355 3.21 -2.21 5.17
C VAL A 355 2.76 -0.88 4.58
N VAL A 356 2.87 -0.75 3.26
CA VAL A 356 2.37 0.40 2.51
C VAL A 356 1.60 -0.05 1.27
N LYS A 357 0.52 0.66 0.95
CA LYS A 357 -0.25 0.45 -0.27
C LYS A 357 0.54 1.00 -1.48
N SER A 358 0.61 0.22 -2.55
CA SER A 358 1.26 0.64 -3.80
C SER A 358 0.42 1.72 -4.48
N ARG A 359 1.04 2.83 -4.90
CA ARG A 359 0.35 3.89 -5.65
C ARG A 359 -0.12 3.43 -7.03
N ASN A 360 0.64 2.54 -7.67
CA ASN A 360 0.39 2.11 -9.05
C ASN A 360 -0.68 1.00 -9.16
N ASN A 361 -1.10 0.41 -8.04
CA ASN A 361 -2.09 -0.67 -8.05
C ASN A 361 -2.77 -0.75 -6.68
N SER A 362 -4.08 -0.50 -6.64
CA SER A 362 -4.89 -0.49 -5.41
C SER A 362 -4.95 -1.83 -4.70
N ASN A 363 -4.68 -2.93 -5.39
CA ASN A 363 -4.68 -4.28 -4.85
C ASN A 363 -3.29 -4.78 -4.48
N ARG A 364 -2.25 -3.94 -4.60
CA ARG A 364 -0.87 -4.31 -4.30
C ARG A 364 -0.36 -3.59 -3.07
N PHE A 365 0.28 -4.36 -2.19
CA PHE A 365 0.94 -3.89 -0.98
C PHE A 365 2.43 -4.23 -1.03
N ASN A 366 3.26 -3.29 -0.60
CA ASN A 366 4.68 -3.51 -0.38
C ASN A 366 4.89 -3.67 1.13
N ILE A 367 5.59 -4.72 1.53
CA ILE A 367 5.79 -5.11 2.92
C ILE A 367 7.29 -5.18 3.18
N LEU A 368 7.76 -4.47 4.20
CA LEU A 368 9.10 -4.65 4.77
C LEU A 368 9.02 -5.64 5.91
N VAL A 369 9.96 -6.56 5.93
CA VAL A 369 10.11 -7.52 7.02
C VAL A 369 11.55 -7.49 7.48
N ALA A 370 11.77 -7.21 8.75
CA ALA A 370 13.09 -7.31 9.37
C ALA A 370 13.19 -8.65 10.10
N SER A 371 14.31 -9.32 9.92
CA SER A 371 14.72 -10.47 10.73
C SER A 371 16.18 -10.30 11.08
N SER A 372 16.46 -9.77 12.27
CA SER A 372 17.81 -9.55 12.79
C SER A 372 18.66 -8.74 11.80
N ARG A 373 19.50 -9.37 10.98
CA ARG A 373 20.39 -8.70 10.00
C ARG A 373 19.84 -8.68 8.58
N ASN A 374 18.68 -9.25 8.33
CA ASN A 374 18.10 -9.38 7.00
C ASN A 374 16.84 -8.51 6.87
N LEU A 375 16.76 -7.78 5.75
CA LEU A 375 15.58 -7.02 5.35
C LEU A 375 14.98 -7.65 4.09
N TYR A 376 13.73 -8.09 4.19
CA TYR A 376 13.00 -8.70 3.09
C TYR A 376 11.95 -7.74 2.53
N PHE A 377 11.83 -7.73 1.21
CA PHE A 377 10.84 -6.94 0.48
C PHE A 377 9.79 -7.88 -0.08
N VAL A 378 8.61 -7.91 0.53
CA VAL A 378 7.52 -8.77 0.10
C VAL A 378 6.50 -7.93 -0.67
N LYS A 379 6.11 -8.41 -1.86
CA LYS A 379 5.00 -7.84 -2.64
C LYS A 379 3.79 -8.73 -2.44
N PHE A 380 2.70 -8.16 -1.94
CA PHE A 380 1.44 -8.87 -1.74
C PHE A 380 0.37 -8.32 -2.70
N HIS A 381 -0.27 -9.22 -3.42
CA HIS A 381 -1.38 -8.94 -4.33
C HIS A 381 -2.67 -9.45 -3.70
N ALA A 382 -3.47 -8.55 -3.15
CA ALA A 382 -4.70 -8.88 -2.41
C ALA A 382 -5.81 -9.44 -3.30
N PHE A 383 -5.78 -9.17 -4.60
CA PHE A 383 -6.75 -9.71 -5.57
C PHE A 383 -6.59 -11.23 -5.73
N ASP A 384 -5.37 -11.69 -6.05
CA ASP A 384 -5.05 -13.12 -6.22
C ASP A 384 -4.59 -13.80 -4.92
N PHE A 385 -4.60 -13.05 -3.81
CA PHE A 385 -4.14 -13.47 -2.49
C PHE A 385 -2.74 -14.12 -2.49
N ASN A 386 -1.82 -13.57 -3.28
CA ASN A 386 -0.47 -14.10 -3.48
C ASN A 386 0.61 -13.13 -2.97
N ALA A 387 1.64 -13.66 -2.32
CA ALA A 387 2.78 -12.89 -1.84
C ALA A 387 4.11 -13.47 -2.31
N VAL A 388 5.03 -12.60 -2.72
CA VAL A 388 6.36 -13.03 -3.20
C VAL A 388 7.45 -12.19 -2.53
N VAL A 389 8.51 -12.86 -2.05
CA VAL A 389 9.75 -12.18 -1.65
C VAL A 389 10.45 -11.68 -2.90
N SER A 390 10.41 -10.36 -3.12
CA SER A 390 10.98 -9.74 -4.30
C SER A 390 12.48 -9.46 -4.17
N LYS A 391 12.97 -9.21 -2.96
CA LYS A 391 14.38 -8.92 -2.69
C LYS A 391 14.74 -9.17 -1.23
N ILE A 392 16.02 -9.45 -0.99
CA ILE A 392 16.62 -9.62 0.33
C ILE A 392 17.84 -8.70 0.40
N LEU A 393 17.99 -7.98 1.51
CA LEU A 393 19.12 -7.16 1.82
C LEU A 393 19.74 -7.60 3.15
N ASN A 394 21.02 -7.93 3.13
CA ASN A 394 21.77 -8.30 4.33
C ASN A 394 22.50 -7.07 4.88
N HIS A 395 22.40 -6.86 6.19
CA HIS A 395 23.04 -5.78 6.92
C HIS A 395 24.03 -6.34 7.95
N THR A 396 25.03 -5.54 8.33
CA THR A 396 26.09 -5.99 9.27
C THR A 396 25.65 -5.89 10.73
N VAL A 397 24.77 -4.94 11.01
CA VAL A 397 24.18 -4.65 12.32
C VAL A 397 22.72 -5.07 12.32
N GLU A 398 22.22 -5.49 13.47
CA GLU A 398 20.82 -5.82 13.67
C GLU A 398 19.91 -4.62 13.34
N ILE A 399 18.86 -4.90 12.59
CA ILE A 399 17.80 -3.97 12.22
C ILE A 399 16.79 -3.99 13.36
N THR A 400 16.50 -2.85 13.96
CA THR A 400 15.65 -2.76 15.16
C THR A 400 14.28 -2.15 14.90
N SER A 401 14.14 -1.37 13.83
CA SER A 401 12.88 -0.69 13.49
C SER A 401 12.76 -0.42 11.99
N LEU A 402 11.51 -0.30 11.53
CA LEU A 402 11.15 -0.11 10.12
C LEU A 402 10.19 1.07 9.99
N ALA A 403 10.28 1.81 8.89
CA ALA A 403 9.28 2.80 8.49
C ALA A 403 9.23 2.99 6.98
N TRP A 404 8.03 2.89 6.41
CA TRP A 404 7.73 3.42 5.08
C TRP A 404 7.63 4.95 5.11
N LEU A 405 8.30 5.60 4.17
CA LEU A 405 8.23 7.05 3.95
C LEU A 405 7.29 7.39 2.79
N SER A 406 7.26 6.50 1.80
CA SER A 406 6.32 6.51 0.68
C SER A 406 6.11 5.06 0.19
N HIS A 407 5.35 4.87 -0.90
CA HIS A 407 5.17 3.55 -1.52
C HIS A 407 6.46 2.96 -2.15
N GLU A 408 7.50 3.80 -2.32
CA GLU A 408 8.79 3.43 -2.90
C GLU A 408 9.98 3.73 -1.98
N GLN A 409 9.82 4.54 -0.94
CA GLN A 409 10.92 4.94 -0.07
C GLN A 409 10.70 4.43 1.35
N PHE A 410 11.76 3.94 1.97
CA PHE A 410 11.74 3.41 3.32
C PHE A 410 12.97 3.84 4.11
N ALA A 411 12.88 3.68 5.42
CA ALA A 411 14.00 3.75 6.33
C ALA A 411 13.97 2.57 7.31
N PHE A 412 15.14 2.17 7.80
CA PHE A 412 15.26 1.24 8.90
C PHE A 412 16.30 1.71 9.91
N GLY A 413 16.02 1.44 11.18
CA GLY A 413 16.87 1.73 12.31
C GLY A 413 17.71 0.51 12.68
N THR A 414 18.85 0.75 13.31
CA THR A 414 19.81 -0.30 13.68
C THR A 414 20.16 -0.25 15.17
N SER A 415 20.67 -1.36 15.69
CA SER A 415 21.07 -1.47 17.09
C SER A 415 22.27 -0.61 17.48
N ASP A 416 23.06 -0.13 16.51
CA ASP A 416 24.14 0.84 16.76
C ASP A 416 23.70 2.32 16.61
N GLY A 417 22.40 2.57 16.48
CA GLY A 417 21.83 3.91 16.50
C GLY A 417 21.85 4.64 15.16
N LYS A 418 22.01 3.92 14.04
CA LYS A 418 21.97 4.50 12.68
C LYS A 418 20.61 4.30 12.02
N VAL A 419 20.22 5.30 11.23
CA VAL A 419 19.06 5.24 10.33
C VAL A 419 19.56 5.15 8.89
N ILE A 420 19.08 4.17 8.16
CA ILE A 420 19.45 3.90 6.77
C ILE A 420 18.22 4.07 5.90
N PHE A 421 18.37 4.87 4.84
CA PHE A 421 17.31 5.14 3.86
C PHE A 421 17.49 4.28 2.63
N GLY A 422 16.39 3.83 2.04
CA GLY A 422 16.40 3.08 0.79
C GLY A 422 15.18 3.34 -0.10
N GLY A 423 15.29 2.89 -1.36
CA GLY A 423 14.21 2.96 -2.34
C GLY A 423 13.94 1.61 -3.03
N ILE A 424 12.69 1.36 -3.41
CA ILE A 424 12.26 0.22 -4.24
C ILE A 424 12.33 0.64 -5.72
N GLY A 425 13.54 0.74 -6.27
CA GLY A 425 13.76 0.90 -7.71
C GLY A 425 14.14 -0.41 -8.40
N THR A 426 14.52 -0.34 -9.69
CA THR A 426 15.19 -1.45 -10.41
C THR A 426 16.47 -1.89 -9.68
N HIS A 427 17.11 -0.94 -8.99
CA HIS A 427 18.15 -1.19 -8.00
C HIS A 427 17.69 -0.65 -6.63
N ILE A 428 18.01 -1.39 -5.55
CA ILE A 428 17.78 -0.86 -4.21
C ILE A 428 18.97 0.04 -3.94
N ASP A 429 18.71 1.33 -3.96
CA ASP A 429 19.70 2.32 -3.62
C ASP A 429 19.67 2.52 -2.12
N ILE A 430 20.71 2.04 -1.44
CA ILE A 430 20.91 2.32 -0.02
C ILE A 430 21.66 3.63 0.07
N TYR A 431 20.96 4.65 0.54
CA TYR A 431 21.56 5.94 0.80
C TYR A 431 22.26 5.86 2.15
N ARG A 432 23.56 5.52 2.12
CA ARG A 432 24.40 5.77 3.28
C ARG A 432 24.45 7.28 3.48
N SER A 433 23.97 7.74 4.64
CA SER A 433 24.14 9.13 5.07
C SER A 433 25.60 9.51 4.79
N ARG A 434 25.80 10.47 3.88
CA ARG A 434 27.15 10.92 3.52
C ARG A 434 27.78 11.37 4.82
N LYS A 435 28.80 10.64 5.29
CA LYS A 435 29.61 11.04 6.43
C LYS A 435 30.27 12.36 6.08
N ARG A 436 29.58 13.48 6.31
CA ARG A 436 30.26 14.76 6.44
C ARG A 436 31.09 14.59 7.71
N PRO A 437 32.43 14.69 7.64
CA PRO A 437 33.24 14.66 8.85
C PRO A 437 32.64 15.69 9.80
N LEU A 438 32.15 15.23 10.96
CA LEU A 438 31.73 16.15 12.00
C LEU A 438 32.99 16.93 12.38
N ALA A 439 32.99 18.22 12.04
CA ALA A 439 33.82 19.17 12.75
C ALA A 439 33.37 19.11 14.21
N ASP A 440 34.33 18.89 15.11
CA ASP A 440 34.19 18.78 16.56
C ASP A 440 33.68 17.42 17.09
N GLY A 441 34.52 16.81 17.94
CA GLY A 441 34.48 15.43 18.44
C GLY A 441 33.30 15.04 19.33
N VAL A 442 32.07 15.39 18.95
CA VAL A 442 30.85 14.87 19.56
C VAL A 442 30.65 13.43 19.08
N SER A 443 30.94 12.45 19.94
CA SER A 443 30.69 11.04 19.63
C SER A 443 29.20 10.83 19.42
N GLU A 444 28.78 10.37 18.24
CA GLU A 444 27.38 10.01 18.00
C GLU A 444 26.94 8.95 19.02
N SER A 445 25.79 9.19 19.67
CA SER A 445 25.18 8.23 20.58
C SER A 445 25.00 6.88 19.88
N LYS A 446 25.55 5.82 20.46
CA LYS A 446 25.42 4.43 19.99
C LYS A 446 24.14 3.75 20.47
N THR A 447 23.19 4.50 20.99
CA THR A 447 21.90 3.99 21.49
C THR A 447 21.07 3.44 20.32
N PRO A 448 20.53 2.20 20.42
CA PRO A 448 19.68 1.61 19.39
C PRO A 448 18.53 2.51 18.94
N ILE A 449 18.13 2.42 17.66
CA ILE A 449 16.89 3.06 17.18
C ILE A 449 15.71 2.17 17.58
N VAL A 450 15.02 2.50 18.66
CA VAL A 450 13.92 1.68 19.21
C VAL A 450 12.70 1.68 18.29
N GLN A 451 12.40 2.83 17.69
CA GLN A 451 11.27 2.98 16.77
C GLN A 451 11.56 4.02 15.70
N LEU A 452 11.02 3.78 14.50
CA LEU A 452 10.91 4.76 13.44
C LEU A 452 9.45 5.02 13.09
N ARG A 453 9.11 6.26 12.72
CA ARG A 453 7.80 6.63 12.18
C ARG A 453 7.95 7.59 11.01
N GLY A 454 7.41 7.20 9.85
CA GLY A 454 7.54 7.97 8.62
C GLY A 454 6.67 9.24 8.63
N ALA A 455 7.31 10.40 8.49
CA ALA A 455 6.65 11.70 8.47
C ALA A 455 6.22 12.08 7.04
N THR A 456 7.08 12.77 6.30
CA THR A 456 6.86 13.20 4.90
C THR A 456 8.14 13.01 4.07
N HIS A 457 8.04 12.91 2.74
CA HIS A 457 9.12 13.07 1.74
C HIS A 457 10.59 12.91 2.23
N GLY A 458 10.99 11.73 2.68
CA GLY A 458 12.38 11.45 3.08
C GLY A 458 12.73 11.79 4.54
N ASN A 459 11.76 12.24 5.33
CA ASN A 459 11.86 12.48 6.76
C ASN A 459 11.25 11.33 7.57
N VAL A 460 11.94 10.94 8.64
CA VAL A 460 11.50 9.92 9.58
C VAL A 460 11.81 10.36 11.00
N PHE A 461 10.84 10.23 11.90
CA PHE A 461 11.08 10.38 13.32
C PHE A 461 11.71 9.10 13.86
N GLY A 462 12.70 9.23 14.74
CA GLY A 462 13.33 8.09 15.39
C GLY A 462 13.53 8.30 16.88
N VAL A 463 13.27 7.23 17.64
CA VAL A 463 13.41 7.20 19.10
C VAL A 463 14.73 6.53 19.49
N GLN A 464 15.50 7.20 20.34
CA GLN A 464 16.75 6.71 20.92
C GLN A 464 16.78 6.98 22.43
N GLY A 465 16.33 6.02 23.24
CA GLY A 465 16.19 6.20 24.69
C GLY A 465 15.18 7.30 25.04
N ASN A 466 15.62 8.30 25.77
CA ASN A 466 14.84 9.48 26.17
C ASN A 466 14.81 10.61 25.12
N LYS A 467 15.28 10.37 23.89
CA LYS A 467 15.41 11.40 22.83
C LYS A 467 14.61 11.05 21.59
N ILE A 468 13.98 12.07 21.01
CA ILE A 468 13.34 12.01 19.69
C ILE A 468 14.18 12.82 18.71
N TYR A 469 14.50 12.19 17.59
CA TYR A 469 15.23 12.80 16.49
C TYR A 469 14.39 12.83 15.22
N LEU A 470 14.61 13.86 14.41
CA LEU A 470 14.20 13.88 13.00
C LEU A 470 15.40 13.49 12.15
N TYR A 471 15.23 12.47 11.33
CA TYR A 471 16.21 12.06 10.33
C TYR A 471 15.67 12.44 8.96
N HIS A 472 16.52 13.05 8.15
CA HIS A 472 16.24 13.28 6.74
C HIS A 472 17.33 12.62 5.90
N ARG A 473 16.95 12.10 4.74
CA ARG A 473 17.87 11.41 3.83
C ARG A 473 19.13 12.23 3.48
N ASP A 474 18.96 13.52 3.21
CA ASP A 474 20.02 14.41 2.72
C ASP A 474 20.52 15.44 3.74
N SER A 475 19.98 15.43 4.97
CA SER A 475 20.36 16.41 6.00
C SER A 475 20.90 15.71 7.25
N LYS A 476 21.51 16.49 8.15
CA LYS A 476 21.96 15.97 9.44
C LYS A 476 20.74 15.65 10.29
N LYS A 477 20.81 14.59 11.11
CA LYS A 477 19.78 14.32 12.12
C LYS A 477 19.64 15.53 13.04
N SER A 478 18.41 15.94 13.35
CA SER A 478 18.12 17.01 14.29
C SER A 478 17.46 16.44 15.54
N LEU A 479 17.92 16.87 16.71
CA LEU A 479 17.25 16.57 17.97
C LEU A 479 15.97 17.41 18.03
N ILE A 480 14.83 16.75 18.25
CA ILE A 480 13.54 17.44 18.45
C ILE A 480 13.36 17.73 19.93
N LYS A 481 13.42 16.67 20.75
CA LYS A 481 13.18 16.76 22.18
C LYS A 481 14.00 15.71 22.92
N GLU A 482 14.46 16.07 24.11
CA GLU A 482 15.01 15.18 25.12
C GLU A 482 14.11 15.29 26.35
N TYR A 483 13.75 14.14 26.92
CA TYR A 483 12.91 14.04 28.11
C TYR A 483 13.73 13.50 29.30
N ASP A 484 13.21 13.68 30.50
CA ASP A 484 13.80 13.11 31.71
C ASP A 484 13.52 11.61 31.85
N THR A 485 12.64 11.07 31.00
CA THR A 485 12.20 9.68 31.00
C THR A 485 12.30 9.06 29.61
N ASP A 486 12.35 7.73 29.54
CA ASP A 486 12.44 7.03 28.27
C ASP A 486 11.15 7.21 27.45
N VAL A 487 11.35 7.40 26.14
CA VAL A 487 10.24 7.45 25.18
C VAL A 487 9.86 6.00 24.85
N LYS A 488 8.67 5.59 25.28
CA LYS A 488 8.18 4.21 25.07
C LYS A 488 7.90 3.96 23.60
N PHE A 489 7.13 4.85 22.98
CA PHE A 489 6.86 4.84 21.54
C PHE A 489 6.39 6.21 21.08
N ILE A 490 6.36 6.38 19.76
CA ILE A 490 5.78 7.52 19.06
C ILE A 490 4.75 7.02 18.04
N ASP A 491 3.73 7.82 17.79
CA ASP A 491 2.80 7.57 16.69
C ASP A 491 2.34 8.88 16.04
N MET A 492 1.84 8.80 14.82
CA MET A 492 1.36 9.94 14.05
C MET A 492 -0.10 9.74 13.71
N ASN A 493 -0.86 10.83 13.70
CA ASN A 493 -2.24 10.76 13.25
C ASN A 493 -2.38 10.44 11.76
N GLY A 494 -3.60 10.15 11.31
CA GLY A 494 -3.90 9.81 9.92
C GLY A 494 -3.46 10.88 8.92
N ASN A 495 -3.59 12.15 9.30
CA ASN A 495 -3.17 13.30 8.48
C ASN A 495 -1.66 13.60 8.53
N LYS A 496 -0.92 12.97 9.45
CA LYS A 496 0.52 13.18 9.68
C LYS A 496 0.94 14.60 10.05
N ASP A 497 0.01 15.45 10.48
CA ASP A 497 0.27 16.79 10.99
C ASP A 497 0.47 16.82 12.51
N LYS A 498 0.24 15.70 13.20
CA LYS A 498 0.48 15.55 14.65
C LYS A 498 1.32 14.33 14.97
N LEU A 499 2.35 14.53 15.79
CA LEU A 499 3.16 13.46 16.39
C LEU A 499 2.81 13.33 17.86
N PHE A 500 2.46 12.13 18.31
CA PHE A 500 2.18 11.81 19.70
C PHE A 500 3.38 11.06 20.27
N CYS A 501 3.95 11.61 21.35
CA CYS A 501 5.01 10.97 22.11
C CYS A 501 4.42 10.36 23.39
N PHE A 502 4.78 9.11 23.66
CA PHE A 502 4.33 8.37 24.82
C PHE A 502 5.51 8.11 25.76
N LEU A 503 5.49 8.75 26.92
CA LEU A 503 6.54 8.69 27.92
C LEU A 503 6.11 7.78 29.07
N THR A 504 7.05 7.02 29.62
CA THR A 504 6.83 6.24 30.85
C THR A 504 7.79 6.68 31.92
N ASP A 505 7.28 7.09 33.08
CA ASP A 505 8.09 7.53 34.22
C ASP A 505 8.51 6.40 35.16
N GLY A 506 8.35 5.14 34.73
CA GLY A 506 8.58 3.95 35.56
C GLY A 506 7.52 3.72 36.65
N SER A 507 6.64 4.70 36.92
CA SER A 507 5.62 4.67 37.97
C SER A 507 4.22 4.29 37.46
N GLN A 508 4.16 3.57 36.34
CA GLN A 508 2.90 3.19 35.67
C GLN A 508 2.09 4.39 35.18
N THR A 509 2.68 5.58 34.96
CA THR A 509 1.99 6.66 34.27
C THR A 509 2.44 6.75 32.82
N LEU A 510 1.46 6.90 31.91
CA LEU A 510 1.69 7.21 30.51
C LEU A 510 1.38 8.69 30.29
N LYS A 511 2.38 9.44 29.83
CA LYS A 511 2.23 10.83 29.44
C LYS A 511 2.23 10.93 27.92
N VAL A 512 1.16 11.50 27.36
CA VAL A 512 0.97 11.72 25.92
C VAL A 512 1.23 13.19 25.61
N VAL A 513 2.28 13.45 24.82
CA VAL A 513 2.67 14.80 24.41
C VAL A 513 2.47 14.93 22.89
N PRO A 514 1.50 15.74 22.42
CA PRO A 514 1.31 15.98 21.01
C PRO A 514 2.20 17.12 20.51
N TYR A 515 2.72 16.96 19.30
CA TYR A 515 3.52 17.95 18.57
C TYR A 515 2.82 18.29 17.26
N MET A 516 2.80 19.57 16.90
CA MET A 516 2.36 19.99 15.57
C MET A 516 3.52 19.89 14.60
N ILE A 517 3.28 19.27 13.45
CA ILE A 517 4.24 19.17 12.37
C ILE A 517 3.85 20.19 11.31
N VAL A 518 4.70 21.20 11.13
CA VAL A 518 4.54 22.21 10.09
C VAL A 518 5.54 21.93 8.98
N GLU A 519 5.03 21.51 7.82
CA GLU A 519 5.84 21.34 6.61
C GLU A 519 5.99 22.69 5.90
N HIS A 520 7.17 23.29 5.97
CA HIS A 520 7.51 24.47 5.19
C HIS A 520 8.11 24.05 3.86
N ILE A 521 7.37 24.28 2.78
CA ILE A 521 7.88 24.13 1.42
C ILE A 521 8.65 25.40 1.06
N ARG A 522 9.98 25.36 1.13
CA ARG A 522 10.84 26.46 0.66
C ARG A 522 11.72 25.94 -0.46
N THR A 523 11.63 26.55 -1.64
CA THR A 523 12.64 26.43 -2.71
C THR A 523 13.18 25.01 -2.91
N GLN A 524 12.27 24.06 -3.22
CA GLN A 524 12.56 22.63 -3.49
C GLN A 524 12.95 21.73 -2.30
N ARG A 525 12.99 22.23 -1.05
CA ARG A 525 13.19 21.39 0.14
C ARG A 525 12.03 21.52 1.11
N THR A 526 11.57 20.39 1.61
CA THR A 526 10.59 20.34 2.69
C THR A 526 11.33 20.38 4.02
N HIS A 527 11.10 21.45 4.77
CA HIS A 527 11.58 21.59 6.14
C HIS A 527 10.43 21.25 7.07
N LEU A 528 10.58 20.20 7.88
CA LEU A 528 9.64 19.91 8.96
C LEU A 528 10.08 20.67 10.19
N ASN A 529 9.26 21.62 10.61
CA ASN A 529 9.37 22.21 11.93
C ASN A 529 8.41 21.47 12.85
N VAL A 530 8.93 21.09 14.02
CA VAL A 530 8.13 20.50 15.09
C VAL A 530 7.91 21.62 16.09
N GLU A 531 6.68 22.09 16.18
CA GLU A 531 6.30 23.14 17.13
C GLU A 531 5.71 22.50 18.38
N ASP A 532 6.23 22.89 19.55
CA ASP A 532 5.60 22.60 20.84
C ASP A 532 4.21 23.26 20.79
N ASN A 533 3.16 22.45 20.78
CA ASN A 533 1.81 22.99 20.77
C ASN A 533 1.51 23.52 22.17
N LEU A 534 1.83 24.80 22.41
CA LEU A 534 1.63 25.46 23.72
C LEU A 534 0.17 25.40 24.22
N LEU A 535 -0.78 25.09 23.33
CA LEU A 535 -2.20 24.93 23.63
C LEU A 535 -2.64 23.48 23.82
N SER A 536 -1.76 22.50 23.59
CA SER A 536 -2.14 21.10 23.76
C SER A 536 -1.92 20.66 25.21
N GLN A 537 -3.02 20.28 25.83
CA GLN A 537 -3.06 19.67 27.15
C GLN A 537 -2.23 18.37 27.10
N GLU A 538 -1.24 18.25 27.99
CA GLU A 538 -0.55 16.98 28.20
C GLU A 538 -1.55 16.03 28.84
N TYR A 539 -1.71 14.83 28.28
CA TYR A 539 -2.59 13.82 28.86
C TYR A 539 -1.74 12.87 29.68
N GLN A 540 -2.05 12.74 30.97
CA GLN A 540 -1.40 11.79 31.86
C GLN A 540 -2.43 10.86 32.46
N TYR A 541 -2.17 9.55 32.39
CA TYR A 541 -3.04 8.57 33.02
C TYR A 541 -2.24 7.34 33.48
N ASN A 542 -2.79 6.59 34.44
CA ASN A 542 -2.15 5.38 34.95
C ASN A 542 -2.40 4.20 33.98
N THR A 543 -1.34 3.54 33.53
CA THR A 543 -1.34 2.31 32.75
C THR A 543 -0.56 1.22 33.46
N ASN A 544 -1.17 0.05 33.57
CA ASN A 544 -0.49 -1.15 34.08
C ASN A 544 0.22 -1.92 32.97
N CYS A 545 0.11 -1.48 31.70
CA CYS A 545 0.69 -2.17 30.56
C CYS A 545 1.98 -1.48 30.06
N ILE A 546 3.10 -2.06 30.45
CA ILE A 546 4.42 -1.63 30.00
C ILE A 546 4.77 -2.28 28.65
N LYS A 547 4.21 -3.45 28.32
CA LYS A 547 4.68 -4.27 27.17
C LYS A 547 3.94 -4.05 25.87
N MET A 548 2.63 -3.77 25.90
CA MET A 548 1.84 -3.65 24.68
C MET A 548 2.27 -2.42 23.87
N LYS A 549 2.49 -2.63 22.57
CA LYS A 549 2.60 -1.55 21.59
C LYS A 549 1.20 -1.05 21.24
N SER A 550 0.83 0.10 21.80
CA SER A 550 -0.43 0.77 21.52
C SER A 550 -0.45 1.34 20.10
N SER A 551 -1.66 1.61 19.62
CA SER A 551 -1.93 2.34 18.38
C SER A 551 -2.86 3.49 18.68
N ILE A 552 -2.74 4.58 17.92
CA ILE A 552 -3.70 5.69 17.95
C ILE A 552 -4.61 5.67 16.74
N PHE A 553 -5.76 6.33 16.87
CA PHE A 553 -6.63 6.67 15.76
C PHE A 553 -7.25 8.04 15.99
N GLU A 554 -7.71 8.68 14.92
CA GLU A 554 -8.50 9.91 15.03
C GLU A 554 -9.96 9.60 14.79
N TYR A 555 -10.81 10.18 15.62
CA TYR A 555 -12.23 10.25 15.38
C TYR A 555 -12.60 11.71 15.16
N ALA A 556 -13.30 12.01 14.07
CA ALA A 556 -13.78 13.36 13.78
C ALA A 556 -15.29 13.32 13.55
N ASN A 557 -16.05 14.05 14.38
CA ASN A 557 -17.44 14.35 14.08
C ASN A 557 -17.56 15.78 13.52
N GLN A 558 -18.79 16.27 13.32
CA GLN A 558 -19.03 17.58 12.73
C GLN A 558 -18.54 18.75 13.61
N HIS A 559 -18.31 18.52 14.89
CA HIS A 559 -18.03 19.57 15.87
C HIS A 559 -16.64 19.46 16.51
N ASP A 560 -16.12 18.24 16.62
CA ASP A 560 -14.97 17.91 17.43
C ASP A 560 -14.08 16.83 16.77
N SER A 561 -12.81 16.85 17.15
CA SER A 561 -11.84 15.81 16.82
C SER A 561 -11.29 15.22 18.10
N PHE A 562 -11.45 13.91 18.23
CA PHE A 562 -10.97 13.10 19.33
C PHE A 562 -9.78 12.28 18.85
N VAL A 563 -8.83 12.07 19.74
CA VAL A 563 -7.76 11.09 19.54
C VAL A 563 -8.08 9.90 20.42
N GLY A 564 -8.19 8.73 19.79
CA GLY A 564 -8.37 7.46 20.44
C GLY A 564 -7.04 6.76 20.65
N LEU A 565 -6.86 6.13 21.81
CA LEU A 565 -5.67 5.37 22.17
C LEU A 565 -6.06 4.03 22.79
N PHE A 566 -5.48 2.96 22.25
CA PHE A 566 -5.60 1.62 22.83
C PHE A 566 -4.59 1.46 23.97
N ASP A 567 -5.08 1.02 25.12
CA ASP A 567 -4.30 0.68 26.31
C ASP A 567 -4.76 -0.68 26.85
N TYR A 568 -3.98 -1.31 27.72
CA TYR A 568 -4.35 -2.57 28.33
C TYR A 568 -4.20 -2.46 29.84
N ASP A 569 -5.22 -2.88 30.59
CA ASP A 569 -5.12 -3.02 32.03
C ASP A 569 -4.91 -4.48 32.39
N LYS A 570 -3.66 -4.78 32.79
CA LYS A 570 -3.24 -6.12 33.19
C LYS A 570 -3.98 -6.65 34.42
N ASN A 571 -4.43 -5.77 35.32
CA ASN A 571 -5.08 -6.21 36.56
C ASN A 571 -6.52 -6.67 36.30
N SER A 572 -7.23 -6.04 35.37
CA SER A 572 -8.59 -6.39 34.99
C SER A 572 -8.68 -7.29 33.75
N SER A 573 -7.55 -7.52 33.06
CA SER A 573 -7.50 -8.18 31.76
C SER A 573 -8.42 -7.51 30.72
N GLN A 574 -8.50 -6.18 30.75
CA GLN A 574 -9.34 -5.39 29.84
C GLN A 574 -8.50 -4.58 28.88
N LEU A 575 -8.87 -4.60 27.60
CA LEU A 575 -8.42 -3.62 26.64
C LEU A 575 -9.23 -2.33 26.84
N LEU A 576 -8.53 -1.22 27.07
CA LEU A 576 -9.12 0.10 27.25
C LEU A 576 -8.94 0.91 25.97
N VAL A 577 -9.99 1.58 25.52
CA VAL A 577 -9.91 2.63 24.50
C VAL A 577 -10.19 3.94 25.18
N ARG A 578 -9.19 4.81 25.22
CA ARG A 578 -9.27 6.16 25.80
C ARG A 578 -9.46 7.17 24.69
N PHE A 579 -10.40 8.08 24.86
CA PHE A 579 -10.69 9.16 23.92
C PHE A 579 -10.38 10.48 24.60
N PHE A 580 -9.58 11.31 23.96
CA PHE A 580 -9.22 12.61 24.50
C PHE A 580 -9.43 13.72 23.46
N ASN A 581 -10.06 14.79 23.91
CA ASN A 581 -10.16 16.10 23.26
C ASN A 581 -9.97 17.16 24.37
N ARG A 582 -9.82 18.44 24.00
CA ARG A 582 -9.67 19.59 24.90
C ARG A 582 -10.69 19.65 26.03
N ASN A 583 -11.91 19.16 25.78
CA ASN A 583 -13.04 19.31 26.72
C ASN A 583 -13.51 17.97 27.30
N HIS A 584 -13.05 16.83 26.78
CA HIS A 584 -13.64 15.53 27.06
C HIS A 584 -12.56 14.45 27.16
N ASP A 585 -12.64 13.67 28.24
CA ASP A 585 -11.93 12.39 28.42
C ASP A 585 -12.98 11.29 28.62
N GLY A 586 -12.89 10.24 27.82
CA GLY A 586 -13.79 9.10 27.86
C GLY A 586 -13.02 7.79 27.78
N LYS A 587 -13.58 6.72 28.33
CA LYS A 587 -13.00 5.38 28.23
C LYS A 587 -14.04 4.32 27.92
N LEU A 588 -13.66 3.35 27.10
CA LEU A 588 -14.42 2.14 26.84
C LEU A 588 -13.54 0.92 27.17
N SER A 589 -14.12 -0.15 27.68
CA SER A 589 -13.39 -1.37 28.07
C SER A 589 -13.92 -2.60 27.34
N LEU A 590 -13.02 -3.46 26.88
CA LEU A 590 -13.31 -4.77 26.28
C LEU A 590 -12.60 -5.85 27.08
N GLN A 591 -13.36 -6.83 27.59
CA GLN A 591 -12.77 -7.96 28.28
C GLN A 591 -12.01 -8.85 27.28
N ILE A 592 -10.73 -9.12 27.57
CA ILE A 592 -9.91 -10.02 26.76
C ILE A 592 -9.30 -11.12 27.63
N ARG A 593 -8.98 -12.25 27.00
CA ARG A 593 -8.53 -13.46 27.72
C ARG A 593 -7.04 -13.45 28.04
N GLU A 594 -6.24 -12.81 27.19
CA GLU A 594 -4.78 -12.86 27.22
C GLU A 594 -4.17 -11.46 27.14
N GLU A 595 -2.92 -11.32 27.60
CA GLU A 595 -2.15 -10.09 27.50
C GLU A 595 -1.78 -9.83 26.03
N PRO A 596 -2.25 -8.72 25.42
CA PRO A 596 -1.97 -8.42 24.03
C PRO A 596 -0.51 -7.99 23.86
N LEU A 597 0.14 -8.53 22.82
CA LEU A 597 1.45 -8.05 22.36
C LEU A 597 1.33 -6.67 21.71
N LYS A 598 0.27 -6.49 20.91
CA LYS A 598 0.05 -5.29 20.10
C LYS A 598 -1.42 -5.18 19.75
N VAL A 599 -1.92 -3.95 19.64
CA VAL A 599 -3.18 -3.66 18.95
C VAL A 599 -2.84 -2.96 17.65
N VAL A 600 -3.43 -3.42 16.55
CA VAL A 600 -3.24 -2.80 15.23
C VAL A 600 -4.55 -2.30 14.68
N VAL A 601 -4.56 -1.03 14.30
CA VAL A 601 -5.64 -0.41 13.54
C VAL A 601 -5.41 -0.66 12.05
N ASN A 602 -6.49 -0.79 11.27
CA ASN A 602 -6.39 -0.90 9.83
C ASN A 602 -5.67 0.34 9.25
N ILE A 603 -4.53 0.11 8.58
CA ILE A 603 -3.64 1.15 8.04
C ILE A 603 -4.37 2.13 7.11
N LEU A 604 -5.45 1.70 6.45
CA LEU A 604 -6.20 2.54 5.51
C LEU A 604 -7.23 3.45 6.20
N SER A 605 -7.56 3.20 7.47
CA SER A 605 -8.66 3.85 8.19
C SER A 605 -8.22 4.32 9.58
N ASN A 606 -7.07 5.01 9.68
CA ASN A 606 -6.61 5.61 10.94
C ASN A 606 -7.43 6.85 11.35
N LYS A 607 -8.38 7.28 10.50
CA LYS A 607 -9.34 8.34 10.76
C LYS A 607 -10.74 7.80 10.52
N ILE A 608 -11.63 8.05 11.47
CA ILE A 608 -13.03 7.63 11.47
C ILE A 608 -13.89 8.88 11.43
N THR A 609 -14.92 8.86 10.61
CA THR A 609 -16.01 9.84 10.61
C THR A 609 -17.29 9.23 11.18
N GLY A 610 -18.23 10.07 11.62
CA GLY A 610 -19.47 9.61 12.26
C GLY A 610 -20.20 8.55 11.40
N GLY A 611 -20.47 7.39 11.99
CA GLY A 611 -21.12 6.24 11.33
C GLY A 611 -20.16 5.19 10.76
N GLU A 612 -18.85 5.44 10.73
CA GLU A 612 -17.86 4.44 10.31
C GLU A 612 -17.42 3.54 11.48
N THR A 613 -17.19 2.26 11.17
CA THR A 613 -16.62 1.29 12.12
C THR A 613 -15.10 1.23 11.95
N LEU A 614 -14.36 1.52 13.02
CA LEU A 614 -12.92 1.29 13.04
C LEU A 614 -12.62 -0.19 13.20
N LYS A 615 -12.00 -0.81 12.20
CA LYS A 615 -11.50 -2.18 12.32
C LYS A 615 -10.12 -2.18 12.98
N PHE A 616 -9.98 -3.02 14.00
CA PHE A 616 -8.71 -3.24 14.69
C PHE A 616 -8.54 -4.72 15.04
N ALA A 617 -7.29 -5.14 15.19
CA ALA A 617 -6.94 -6.49 15.61
C ALA A 617 -6.16 -6.47 16.91
N ILE A 618 -6.54 -7.34 17.84
CA ILE A 618 -5.83 -7.64 19.08
C ILE A 618 -4.92 -8.83 18.80
N ILE A 619 -3.62 -8.65 18.98
CA ILE A 619 -2.59 -9.64 18.67
C ILE A 619 -2.05 -10.17 19.98
N THR A 620 -2.26 -11.46 20.27
CA THR A 620 -1.61 -12.18 21.38
C THR A 620 -0.45 -13.02 20.84
N SER A 621 0.22 -13.78 21.70
CA SER A 621 1.27 -14.71 21.24
C SER A 621 0.74 -15.90 20.46
N GLU A 622 -0.55 -16.22 20.62
CA GLU A 622 -1.18 -17.44 20.10
C GLU A 622 -2.39 -17.16 19.22
N ASP A 623 -3.07 -16.03 19.40
CA ASP A 623 -4.33 -15.72 18.75
C ASP A 623 -4.34 -14.29 18.17
N ILE A 624 -5.14 -14.11 17.12
CA ILE A 624 -5.48 -12.81 16.56
C ILE A 624 -7.01 -12.68 16.55
N HIS A 625 -7.51 -11.65 17.21
CA HIS A 625 -8.95 -11.36 17.27
C HIS A 625 -9.23 -10.02 16.59
N VAL A 626 -10.15 -10.00 15.62
CA VAL A 626 -10.52 -8.79 14.89
C VAL A 626 -11.87 -8.28 15.37
N TYR A 627 -11.93 -6.99 15.69
CA TYR A 627 -13.10 -6.30 16.20
C TYR A 627 -13.38 -5.04 15.38
N GLY A 628 -14.60 -4.55 15.50
CA GLY A 628 -15.00 -3.20 15.11
C GLY A 628 -15.18 -2.32 16.35
N LEU A 629 -14.89 -1.03 16.22
CA LEU A 629 -15.23 0.00 17.18
C LEU A 629 -16.14 1.01 16.49
N ASN A 630 -17.39 1.06 16.91
CA ASN A 630 -18.40 2.00 16.42
C ASN A 630 -18.33 3.26 17.27
N CYS A 631 -18.13 4.42 16.63
CA CYS A 631 -18.03 5.71 17.30
C CYS A 631 -19.19 6.62 16.86
N ASN A 632 -20.27 6.65 17.64
CA ASN A 632 -21.42 7.54 17.40
C ASN A 632 -21.42 8.67 18.44
N PHE A 633 -20.49 9.63 18.30
CA PHE A 633 -20.40 10.80 19.17
C PHE A 633 -21.27 11.96 18.75
#